data_AF-A0A352SV23-F1
#
_entry.id   AF-A0A352SV23-F1
#
_cell.length_a   1.000
_cell.length_b   1.000
_cell.length_c   1.000
_cell.angle_alpha   90.00
_cell.angle_beta   90.00
_cell.angle_gamma   90.00
#
_symmetry.space_group_name_H-M   'P 1'
#
loop_
_entity.id
_entity.type
_entity.pdbx_description
1 polymer ?
#
loop_
_entity_poly.entity_id
_entity_poly.type
_entity_poly.pdbx_seq_one_letter_code
_entity_poly.pdbx_strand_id
1 'polypeptide(L)'
;MKTNTDGFTLIEAIIALSILAVAIIPLMSMMTLSAHINNESSREFKSLMEAQRIIEKFKSVDIGEINEMGYSYNSDIGCYEKYMEQTKSEYGSLVRITQGVLLYRIEVFVLDEGEVINYIEGSRIAGGI
;
A
#
# COMPACT_ATOMS: atom_id res chain seq x y z
N MET A 1 -61.94 -16.15 -11.61
CA MET A 1 -60.54 -15.88 -11.18
C MET A 1 -60.19 -16.92 -10.13
N LYS A 2 -59.22 -17.80 -10.41
CA LYS A 2 -58.74 -18.81 -9.45
C LYS A 2 -57.46 -18.24 -8.84
N THR A 3 -57.55 -17.73 -7.61
CA THR A 3 -56.37 -17.24 -6.88
C THR A 3 -55.61 -18.45 -6.36
N ASN A 4 -54.34 -18.56 -6.75
CA ASN A 4 -53.43 -19.59 -6.28
C ASN A 4 -53.21 -19.39 -4.77
N THR A 5 -53.68 -20.33 -3.95
CA THR A 5 -53.60 -20.30 -2.47
C THR A 5 -52.88 -21.55 -1.96
N ASP A 6 -51.75 -21.90 -2.57
CA ASP A 6 -50.84 -22.87 -1.97
C ASP A 6 -49.98 -22.12 -0.95
N GLY A 7 -50.39 -22.19 0.32
CA GLY A 7 -49.65 -21.61 1.44
C GLY A 7 -48.37 -22.40 1.73
N PHE A 8 -47.29 -21.69 2.06
CA PHE A 8 -46.01 -22.30 2.44
C PHE A 8 -46.20 -23.20 3.65
N THR A 9 -45.75 -24.45 3.57
CA THR A 9 -45.89 -25.39 4.71
C THR A 9 -44.82 -25.10 5.76
N LEU A 10 -45.15 -25.26 7.04
CA LEU A 10 -44.23 -25.03 8.16
C LEU A 10 -42.94 -25.86 8.01
N ILE A 11 -43.07 -27.09 7.50
CA ILE A 11 -41.94 -28.00 7.31
C ILE A 11 -40.99 -27.53 6.22
N GLU A 12 -41.52 -26.99 5.12
CA GLU A 12 -40.72 -26.44 4.03
C GLU A 12 -39.91 -25.22 4.51
N ALA A 13 -40.49 -24.40 5.38
CA ALA A 13 -39.78 -23.27 6.00
C ALA A 13 -38.63 -23.74 6.91
N ILE A 14 -38.85 -24.79 7.72
CA ILE A 14 -37.82 -25.35 8.60
C ILE A 14 -36.67 -25.95 7.78
N ILE A 15 -36.96 -26.67 6.71
CA ILE A 15 -35.95 -27.27 5.83
C ILE A 15 -35.14 -26.18 5.13
N ALA A 16 -35.79 -25.16 4.57
CA ALA A 16 -35.12 -24.05 3.92
C ALA A 16 -34.17 -23.29 4.88
N LEU A 17 -34.63 -22.99 6.10
CA LEU A 17 -33.80 -22.36 7.14
C LEU A 17 -32.61 -23.24 7.55
N SER A 18 -32.80 -24.56 7.61
CA SER A 18 -31.73 -25.50 7.95
C SER A 18 -30.62 -25.50 6.89
N ILE A 19 -31.00 -25.53 5.62
CA ILE A 19 -30.04 -25.46 4.50
C ILE A 19 -29.32 -24.11 4.49
N LEU A 20 -30.05 -23.01 4.72
CA LEU A 20 -29.48 -21.67 4.80
C LEU A 20 -28.46 -21.56 5.95
N ALA A 21 -28.78 -22.09 7.13
CA ALA A 21 -27.90 -22.06 8.30
C ALA A 21 -26.57 -22.78 8.03
N VAL A 22 -26.61 -23.94 7.38
CA VAL A 22 -25.40 -24.69 6.99
C VAL A 22 -24.59 -23.91 5.95
N ALA A 23 -25.26 -23.24 5.00
CA ALA A 23 -24.59 -22.45 3.96
C ALA A 23 -23.93 -21.15 4.47
N ILE A 24 -24.48 -20.52 5.51
CA ILE A 24 -23.97 -19.25 6.06
C ILE A 24 -22.59 -19.42 6.71
N ILE A 25 -22.30 -20.58 7.31
CA ILE A 25 -21.04 -20.82 8.04
C ILE A 25 -19.79 -20.62 7.14
N PRO A 26 -19.63 -21.31 6.00
CA PRO A 26 -18.48 -21.10 5.12
C PRO A 26 -18.48 -19.71 4.48
N LEU A 27 -19.65 -19.13 4.20
CA LEU A 27 -19.76 -17.77 3.66
C LEU A 27 -19.18 -16.73 4.62
N MET A 28 -19.51 -16.79 5.91
CA MET A 28 -18.95 -15.87 6.91
C MET A 28 -17.43 -16.05 7.03
N SER A 29 -16.92 -17.28 6.99
CA SER A 29 -15.47 -17.54 7.01
C SER A 29 -14.75 -16.90 5.82
N MET A 30 -15.30 -17.03 4.61
CA MET A 30 -14.74 -16.39 3.41
C MET A 30 -14.83 -14.86 3.48
N MET A 31 -15.90 -14.31 4.05
CA MET A 31 -16.04 -12.86 4.25
C MET A 31 -14.98 -12.31 5.22
N THR A 32 -14.74 -13.00 6.35
CA THR A 32 -13.69 -12.59 7.30
C THR A 32 -12.31 -12.67 6.66
N LEU A 33 -12.02 -13.74 5.92
CA LEU A 33 -10.75 -13.87 5.19
C LEU A 33 -10.59 -12.75 4.15
N SER A 34 -11.65 -12.45 3.39
CA SER A 34 -11.63 -11.37 2.39
C SER A 34 -11.42 -10.01 3.04
N ALA A 35 -12.04 -9.75 4.19
CA ALA A 35 -11.83 -8.51 4.94
C ALA A 35 -10.38 -8.38 5.43
N HIS A 36 -9.78 -9.47 5.90
CA HIS A 36 -8.39 -9.51 6.31
C HIS A 36 -7.44 -9.23 5.14
N ILE A 37 -7.59 -9.97 4.04
CA ILE A 37 -6.80 -9.80 2.80
C ILE A 37 -6.95 -8.38 2.26
N ASN A 38 -8.17 -7.84 2.24
CA ASN A 38 -8.42 -6.49 1.74
C ASN A 38 -7.75 -5.41 2.61
N ASN A 39 -7.72 -5.60 3.93
CA ASN A 39 -7.05 -4.66 4.82
C ASN A 39 -5.54 -4.70 4.63
N GLU A 40 -4.96 -5.90 4.56
CA GLU A 40 -3.53 -6.09 4.30
C GLU A 40 -3.12 -5.54 2.92
N SER A 41 -3.89 -5.88 1.88
CA SER A 41 -3.66 -5.39 0.52
C SER A 41 -3.81 -3.87 0.42
N SER A 42 -4.77 -3.28 1.13
CA SER A 42 -4.93 -1.82 1.21
C SER A 42 -3.72 -1.15 1.87
N ARG A 43 -3.19 -1.74 2.94
CA ARG A 43 -1.97 -1.28 3.60
C ARG A 43 -0.77 -1.32 2.65
N GLU A 44 -0.55 -2.47 2.01
CA GLU A 44 0.53 -2.66 1.04
C GLU A 44 0.42 -1.67 -0.12
N PHE A 45 -0.75 -1.57 -0.74
CA PHE A 45 -1.00 -0.66 -1.87
C PHE A 45 -0.75 0.81 -1.51
N LYS A 46 -1.24 1.26 -0.35
CA LYS A 46 -1.01 2.65 0.10
C LYS A 46 0.47 2.94 0.33
N SER A 47 1.19 2.03 0.97
CA SER A 47 2.63 2.19 1.20
C SER A 47 3.43 2.23 -0.11
N LEU A 48 3.09 1.37 -1.07
CA LEU A 48 3.71 1.37 -2.39
C LEU A 48 3.45 2.70 -3.13
N MET A 49 2.22 3.20 -3.07
CA MET A 49 1.84 4.46 -3.71
C MET A 49 2.57 5.66 -3.08
N GLU A 50 2.84 5.64 -1.77
CA GLU A 50 3.67 6.66 -1.11
C GLU A 50 5.10 6.65 -1.66
N ALA A 51 5.73 5.47 -1.72
CA ALA A 51 7.08 5.34 -2.27
C ALA A 51 7.15 5.79 -3.74
N GLN A 52 6.16 5.41 -4.56
CA GLN A 52 6.08 5.84 -5.96
C GLN A 52 5.94 7.36 -6.06
N ARG A 53 5.08 7.98 -5.26
CA ARG A 53 4.91 9.44 -5.23
C ARG A 53 6.22 10.16 -4.90
N ILE A 54 7.00 9.64 -3.95
CA ILE A 54 8.32 10.20 -3.60
C ILE A 54 9.27 10.09 -4.79
N ILE A 55 9.37 8.93 -5.44
CA ILE A 55 10.22 8.75 -6.63
C ILE A 55 9.81 9.70 -7.76
N GLU A 56 8.52 9.86 -8.02
CA GLU A 56 8.01 10.77 -9.04
C GLU A 56 8.31 12.23 -8.71
N LYS A 57 8.19 12.63 -7.45
CA LYS A 57 8.62 13.95 -6.98
C LYS A 57 10.11 14.17 -7.26
N PHE A 58 10.96 13.18 -6.99
CA PHE A 58 12.38 13.25 -7.32
C PHE A 58 12.68 13.33 -8.81
N LYS A 59 11.89 12.65 -9.65
CA LYS A 59 12.03 12.72 -11.11
C LYS A 59 11.61 14.09 -11.66
N SER A 60 10.66 14.75 -11.01
CA SER A 60 10.03 15.98 -11.51
C SER A 60 10.76 17.26 -11.11
N VAL A 61 11.49 17.25 -9.99
CA VAL A 61 12.17 18.44 -9.47
C VAL A 61 13.47 18.72 -10.23
N ASP A 62 13.87 19.98 -10.44
CA ASP A 62 15.16 20.27 -11.09
C ASP A 62 16.37 19.90 -10.21
N ILE A 63 17.50 19.56 -10.84
CA ILE A 63 18.72 19.09 -10.12
C ILE A 63 19.20 20.15 -9.10
N GLY A 64 19.02 21.43 -9.39
CA GLY A 64 19.37 22.53 -8.48
C GLY A 64 18.54 22.55 -7.20
N GLU A 65 17.26 22.16 -7.28
CA GLU A 65 16.32 22.15 -6.15
C GLU A 65 16.48 20.89 -5.27
N ILE A 66 17.13 19.83 -5.76
CA ILE A 66 17.43 18.63 -4.95
C ILE A 66 18.30 18.99 -3.74
N ASN A 67 19.25 19.91 -3.92
CA ASN A 67 20.11 20.39 -2.84
C ASN A 67 19.32 21.14 -1.75
N GLU A 68 18.17 21.73 -2.10
CA GLU A 68 17.30 22.46 -1.17
C GLU A 68 16.35 21.53 -0.40
N MET A 69 16.24 20.26 -0.78
CA MET A 69 15.33 19.32 -0.13
C MET A 69 15.80 18.83 1.24
N GLY A 70 16.96 19.29 1.73
CA GLY A 70 17.44 19.01 3.09
C GLY A 70 17.90 17.57 3.30
N TYR A 71 18.54 16.97 2.30
CA TYR A 71 19.21 15.68 2.44
C TYR A 71 20.56 15.84 3.13
N SER A 72 20.87 14.94 4.06
CA SER A 72 22.18 14.89 4.71
C SER A 72 23.05 13.85 4.03
N TYR A 73 24.33 14.15 3.80
CA TYR A 73 25.27 13.17 3.28
C TYR A 73 25.75 12.26 4.41
N ASN A 74 25.53 10.96 4.26
CA ASN A 74 26.03 9.95 5.18
C ASN A 74 27.33 9.35 4.63
N SER A 75 28.46 9.69 5.26
CA SER A 75 29.79 9.23 4.85
C SER A 75 30.04 7.74 5.08
N ASP A 76 29.30 7.11 6.00
CA ASP A 76 29.50 5.70 6.36
C ASP A 76 28.92 4.77 5.28
N ILE A 77 27.84 5.21 4.64
CA ILE A 77 27.11 4.47 3.61
C ILE A 77 27.39 5.02 2.20
N GLY A 78 27.93 6.24 2.09
CA GLY A 78 28.27 6.87 0.83
C GLY A 78 27.09 7.41 0.03
N CYS A 79 25.98 7.75 0.70
CA CYS A 79 24.74 8.22 0.06
C CYS A 79 24.14 9.43 0.78
N TYR A 80 23.29 10.19 0.09
CA TYR A 80 22.44 11.21 0.69
C TYR A 80 21.19 10.56 1.27
N GLU A 81 20.80 10.92 2.49
CA GLU A 81 19.59 10.37 3.10
C GLU A 81 18.71 11.44 3.75
N LYS A 82 17.41 11.15 3.80
CA LYS A 82 16.42 11.96 4.51
C LYS A 82 15.35 11.06 5.11
N TYR A 83 15.10 11.29 6.40
CA TYR A 83 13.99 10.68 7.12
C TYR A 83 12.78 11.60 7.10
N MET A 84 11.62 11.04 6.77
CA MET A 84 10.32 11.69 6.88
C MET A 84 9.53 10.98 7.97
N GLU A 85 9.16 11.73 9.01
CA GLU A 85 8.40 11.18 10.14
C GLU A 85 7.03 10.71 9.70
N GLN A 86 6.58 9.60 10.31
CA GLN A 86 5.23 9.09 10.12
C GLN A 86 4.21 10.08 10.70
N THR A 87 3.16 10.37 9.92
CA THR A 87 2.03 11.18 10.36
C THR A 87 0.80 10.29 10.52
N LYS A 88 -0.25 10.75 11.23
CA LYS A 88 -1.51 10.00 11.38
C LYS A 88 -2.16 9.52 10.07
N SER A 89 -1.83 10.14 8.94
CA SER A 89 -2.41 9.86 7.62
C SER A 89 -1.41 9.31 6.60
N GLU A 90 -0.11 9.34 6.88
CA GLU A 90 0.95 9.05 5.91
C GLU A 90 2.03 8.21 6.57
N TYR A 91 2.54 7.22 5.83
CA TYR A 91 3.65 6.40 6.29
C TYR A 91 4.92 7.23 6.46
N GLY A 92 5.79 6.81 7.39
CA GLY A 92 7.14 7.34 7.44
C GLY A 92 7.92 6.89 6.19
N SER A 93 9.01 7.58 5.87
CA SER A 93 9.90 7.11 4.81
C SER A 93 11.36 7.49 5.05
N LEU A 94 12.25 6.61 4.64
CA LEU A 94 13.68 6.89 4.50
C LEU A 94 14.00 6.90 3.01
N VAL A 95 14.47 8.03 2.52
CA VAL A 95 14.89 8.17 1.13
C VAL A 95 16.40 8.20 1.08
N ARG A 96 17.01 7.37 0.25
CA ARG A 96 18.44 7.37 -0.05
C ARG A 96 18.68 7.70 -1.50
N ILE A 97 19.67 8.55 -1.74
CA ILE A 97 20.07 8.98 -3.08
C ILE A 97 21.55 8.71 -3.24
N THR A 98 21.87 7.88 -4.23
CA THR A 98 23.24 7.55 -4.60
C THR A 98 23.51 8.08 -5.99
N GLN A 99 24.51 8.96 -6.10
CA GLN A 99 24.94 9.52 -7.37
C GLN A 99 25.88 8.55 -8.08
N GLY A 100 25.42 7.98 -9.20
CA GLY A 100 26.26 7.27 -10.16
C GLY A 100 26.79 8.20 -11.26
N VAL A 101 27.60 7.65 -12.17
CA VAL A 101 28.24 8.41 -13.27
C VAL A 101 27.23 8.98 -14.27
N LEU A 102 26.15 8.23 -14.56
CA LEU A 102 25.11 8.61 -15.54
C LEU A 102 23.71 8.71 -14.93
N LEU A 103 23.47 8.05 -13.81
CA LEU A 103 22.15 7.92 -13.19
C LEU A 103 22.25 8.20 -11.69
N TYR A 104 21.28 8.91 -11.16
CA TYR A 104 20.95 8.90 -9.75
C TYR A 104 20.09 7.68 -9.44
N ARG A 105 20.53 6.88 -8.45
CA ARG A 105 19.71 5.82 -7.85
C ARG A 105 18.98 6.42 -6.66
N ILE A 106 17.67 6.24 -6.63
CA ILE A 106 16.78 6.72 -5.57
C ILE A 106 16.15 5.50 -4.93
N GLU A 107 16.36 5.31 -3.65
CA GLU A 107 15.80 4.22 -2.87
C GLU A 107 14.83 4.80 -1.85
N VAL A 108 13.62 4.26 -1.80
CA VAL A 108 12.60 4.70 -0.85
C VAL A 108 12.19 3.50 0.00
N PHE A 109 12.47 3.59 1.29
CA PHE A 109 12.03 2.64 2.31
C PHE A 109 10.82 3.25 3.00
N VAL A 110 9.68 2.56 2.95
CA VAL A 110 8.44 3.00 3.60
C VAL A 110 8.37 2.37 4.98
N LEU A 111 8.09 3.19 5.97
CA LEU A 111 8.13 2.85 7.38
C LEU A 111 6.74 2.94 7.99
N ASP A 112 6.37 1.94 8.77
CA ASP A 112 5.19 1.93 9.63
C ASP A 112 5.64 1.58 11.04
N GLU A 113 5.42 2.49 11.99
CA GLU A 113 5.85 2.35 13.39
C GLU A 113 7.36 2.08 13.57
N GLY A 114 8.17 2.51 12.60
CA GLY A 114 9.63 2.34 12.58
C GLY A 114 10.12 1.05 11.90
N GLU A 115 9.21 0.17 11.46
CA GLU A 115 9.56 -1.01 10.67
C GLU A 115 9.42 -0.75 9.17
N VAL A 116 10.35 -1.29 8.37
CA VAL A 116 10.28 -1.19 6.91
C VAL A 116 9.20 -2.15 6.40
N ILE A 117 8.10 -1.60 5.91
CA ILE A 117 6.98 -2.38 5.36
C ILE A 117 7.08 -2.54 3.84
N ASN A 118 7.77 -1.63 3.15
CA ASN A 118 7.92 -1.70 1.70
C ASN A 118 9.17 -0.97 1.20
N TYR A 119 9.63 -1.34 0.01
CA TYR A 119 10.81 -0.78 -0.64
C TYR A 119 10.58 -0.63 -2.14
N ILE A 120 10.95 0.53 -2.68
CA ILE A 120 11.00 0.76 -4.12
C ILE A 120 12.32 1.42 -4.48
N GLU A 121 12.92 0.94 -5.56
CA GLU A 121 14.05 1.58 -6.23
C GLU A 121 13.57 2.32 -7.48
N GLY A 122 14.06 3.54 -7.67
CA GLY A 122 13.91 4.32 -8.88
C GLY A 122 15.25 4.83 -9.39
N SER A 123 15.27 5.24 -10.65
CA SER A 123 16.44 5.88 -11.26
C SER A 123 16.04 7.17 -11.97
N ARG A 124 16.95 8.13 -12.00
CA ARG A 124 16.85 9.35 -12.81
C ARG A 124 18.16 9.58 -13.55
N ILE A 125 18.10 10.03 -14.80
CA ILE A 125 19.30 10.43 -15.55
C ILE A 125 19.90 11.67 -14.87
N ALA A 126 21.18 11.58 -14.51
CA ALA A 126 21.95 12.76 -14.13
C ALA A 126 22.14 13.56 -15.41
N GLY A 127 21.40 14.67 -15.53
CA GLY A 127 21.19 15.47 -16.75
C GLY A 127 22.21 15.27 -17.88
N GLY A 128 21.70 14.86 -19.04
CA GLY A 128 22.41 15.05 -20.30
C GLY A 128 22.64 16.53 -20.56
N ILE A 129 23.84 16.81 -21.07
CA ILE A 129 24.25 18.03 -21.78
C ILE A 129 23.15 18.60 -22.67
#